data_AF-A0A933H7S0-F1
#
_entry.id   AF-A0A933H7S0-F1
#
_cell.length_a   1.000
_cell.length_b   1.000
_cell.length_c   1.000
_cell.angle_alpha   90.00
_cell.angle_beta   90.00
_cell.angle_gamma   90.00
#
_symmetry.space_group_name_H-M   'P 1'
#
loop_
_entity.id
_entity.type
_entity.pdbx_description
1 polymer ?
#
loop_
_entity_poly.entity_id
_entity_poly.type
_entity_poly.pdbx_seq_one_letter_code
_entity_poly.pdbx_strand_id
1 'polypeptide(L)' 'DIKPKGFRAVSFDGFISKETLERVRYVLQNPAQAQEWAEENYQLAQRYFSFAVLERRLQAILADCLGQRL' A
#
# COMPACT_ATOMS: atom_id res chain seq x y z
N ASP A 1 5.03 6.05 0.47
CA ASP A 1 5.50 4.86 1.22
C ASP A 1 4.29 4.06 1.70
N ILE A 2 4.33 2.73 1.58
CA ILE A 2 3.28 1.78 2.00
C ILE A 2 3.64 1.05 3.32
N LYS A 3 4.93 1.06 3.70
CA LYS A 3 5.42 0.44 4.94
C LYS A 3 4.69 0.93 6.20
N PRO A 4 4.49 2.25 6.42
CA PRO A 4 3.75 2.71 7.60
C PRO A 4 2.25 2.40 7.55
N LYS A 5 1.73 1.88 6.43
CA LYS A 5 0.32 1.51 6.26
C LYS A 5 0.06 0.03 6.50
N GLY A 6 1.10 -0.75 6.83
CA GLY A 6 0.97 -2.17 7.17
C GLY A 6 0.88 -3.09 5.96
N PHE A 7 1.26 -2.63 4.77
CA PHE A 7 1.29 -3.49 3.59
C PHE A 7 2.26 -4.64 3.80
N ARG A 8 1.82 -5.85 3.46
CA ARG A 8 2.65 -7.05 3.45
C ARG A 8 3.42 -7.10 2.15
N ALA A 9 4.73 -6.90 2.26
CA ALA A 9 5.68 -7.04 1.19
C ALA A 9 7.00 -7.55 1.78
N VAL A 10 7.77 -8.29 0.99
CA VAL A 10 9.14 -8.64 1.40
C VAL A 10 10.01 -7.41 1.21
N SER A 11 10.37 -6.75 2.30
CA SER A 11 11.29 -5.61 2.30
C SER A 11 12.73 -6.07 2.52
N PHE A 12 13.68 -5.33 1.95
CA PHE A 12 15.11 -5.43 2.24
C PHE A 12 15.67 -4.02 2.40
N ASP A 13 16.78 -3.88 3.12
CA ASP A 13 17.43 -2.60 3.36
C ASP A 13 18.84 -2.60 2.75
N GLY A 14 19.01 -1.85 1.66
CA GLY A 14 20.30 -1.65 0.99
C GLY A 14 20.92 -2.87 0.29
N PHE A 15 20.56 -4.11 0.65
CA PHE A 15 21.07 -5.33 0.01
C PHE A 15 20.07 -6.50 0.11
N ILE A 16 20.11 -7.40 -0.87
CA ILE A 16 19.28 -8.61 -0.89
C ILE A 16 20.04 -9.73 -0.20
N SER A 17 19.54 -10.17 0.96
CA SER A 17 20.11 -11.27 1.73
C SER A 17 19.57 -12.63 1.29
N LYS A 18 20.21 -13.73 1.72
CA LYS A 18 19.67 -15.09 1.55
C LYS A 18 18.28 -15.23 2.17
N GLU A 19 18.05 -14.63 3.35
CA GLU A 19 16.73 -14.59 4.01
C GLU A 19 15.69 -13.87 3.14
N THR A 20 16.07 -12.76 2.50
CA THR A 20 15.18 -12.04 1.56
C THR A 20 14.75 -12.97 0.43
N LEU A 21 15.69 -13.71 -0.16
CA LEU A 21 15.41 -14.67 -1.23
C LEU A 21 14.52 -15.82 -0.76
N GLU A 22 14.76 -16.36 0.44
CA GLU A 22 13.94 -17.42 1.03
C GLU A 22 12.50 -16.95 1.27
N ARG A 23 12.31 -15.74 1.78
CA ARG A 23 10.98 -15.12 1.95
C ARG A 23 10.26 -14.91 0.63
N VAL A 24 10.94 -14.37 -0.39
CA VAL A 24 10.36 -14.20 -1.72
C VAL A 24 9.94 -15.55 -2.31
N ARG A 25 10.81 -16.56 -2.25
CA ARG A 25 10.49 -17.91 -2.74
C ARG A 25 9.30 -18.50 -2.00
N TYR A 26 9.26 -18.36 -0.68
CA TYR A 26 8.14 -18.82 0.13
C TYR A 26 6.82 -18.21 -0.36
N VAL A 27 6.73 -16.89 -0.51
CA VAL A 27 5.49 -16.24 -0.98
C VAL A 27 5.11 -16.70 -2.39
N LEU A 28 6.08 -16.77 -3.30
CA LEU A 28 5.84 -17.18 -4.70
C LEU A 28 5.42 -18.65 -4.83
N GLN A 29 5.87 -19.53 -3.93
CA GLN A 29 5.56 -20.96 -3.95
C GLN A 29 4.30 -21.32 -3.14
N ASN A 30 3.74 -20.38 -2.37
CA ASN A 30 2.55 -20.59 -1.55
C ASN A 30 1.42 -19.66 -2.03
N PRO A 31 0.66 -20.05 -3.08
CA PRO A 31 -0.33 -19.18 -3.71
C PRO A 31 -1.45 -18.74 -2.75
N ALA A 32 -1.85 -19.60 -1.80
CA ALA A 32 -2.82 -19.22 -0.77
C ALA A 32 -2.31 -18.07 0.11
N GLN A 33 -1.04 -18.12 0.51
CA GLN A 33 -0.38 -17.05 1.27
C GLN A 33 -0.30 -15.76 0.44
N ALA A 34 0.09 -15.86 -0.83
CA ALA A 34 0.14 -14.72 -1.72
C ALA A 34 -1.24 -14.07 -1.91
N GLN A 35 -2.30 -14.88 -2.02
CA GLN A 35 -3.67 -14.41 -2.13
C GLN A 35 -4.15 -13.73 -0.85
N GLU A 36 -3.85 -14.28 0.32
CA GLU A 36 -4.12 -13.65 1.62
C GLU A 36 -3.46 -12.27 1.70
N TRP A 37 -2.18 -12.16 1.34
CA TRP A 37 -1.46 -10.88 1.36
C TRP A 37 -2.06 -9.88 0.37
N ALA A 38 -2.42 -10.36 -0.81
CA ALA A 38 -3.04 -9.51 -1.84
C ALA A 38 -4.38 -8.95 -1.36
N GLU A 39 -5.22 -9.77 -0.73
CA GLU A 39 -6.51 -9.34 -0.20
C GLU A 39 -6.32 -8.30 0.92
N GLU A 40 -5.46 -8.57 1.89
CA GLU A 40 -5.16 -7.62 2.98
C GLU A 40 -4.61 -6.29 2.43
N ASN A 41 -3.66 -6.36 1.50
CA ASN A 41 -3.09 -5.17 0.85
C ASN A 41 -4.14 -4.41 0.03
N TYR A 42 -5.09 -5.11 -0.60
CA TYR A 42 -6.16 -4.47 -1.36
C TYR A 42 -7.11 -3.69 -0.43
N GLN A 43 -7.47 -4.26 0.73
CA GLN A 43 -8.28 -3.56 1.73
C GLN A 43 -7.55 -2.33 2.31
N LEU A 44 -6.24 -2.45 2.56
CA LEU A 44 -5.41 -1.30 2.96
C LEU A 44 -5.36 -0.23 1.86
N ALA A 45 -5.25 -0.65 0.59
CA ALA A 45 -5.25 0.26 -0.55
C ALA A 45 -6.57 1.01 -0.68
N GLN A 46 -7.71 0.33 -0.52
CA GLN A 46 -9.01 0.99 -0.50
C GLN A 46 -9.12 2.03 0.63
N ARG A 47 -8.60 1.71 1.82
CA ARG A 47 -8.66 2.61 2.97
C ARG A 47 -7.79 3.87 2.81
N TYR A 48 -6.60 3.73 2.23
CA TYR A 48 -5.61 4.81 2.24
C TYR A 48 -5.36 5.46 0.87
N PHE A 49 -5.69 4.78 -0.22
CA PHE A 49 -5.30 5.15 -1.59
C PHE A 49 -6.45 4.99 -2.60
N SER A 50 -7.70 4.92 -2.15
CA SER A 50 -8.86 4.88 -3.05
C SER A 50 -9.12 6.22 -3.72
N PHE A 51 -9.90 6.19 -4.81
CA PHE A 51 -10.37 7.39 -5.50
C PHE A 51 -11.12 8.34 -4.55
N ALA A 52 -11.94 7.80 -3.63
CA ALA A 52 -12.64 8.61 -2.63
C ALA A 52 -11.66 9.37 -1.70
N VAL A 53 -10.51 8.76 -1.36
CA VAL A 53 -9.47 9.44 -0.59
C VAL A 53 -8.80 10.54 -1.42
N LEU A 54 -8.52 10.27 -2.70
CA LEU A 54 -7.96 11.26 -3.62
C LEU A 54 -8.90 12.45 -3.79
N GLU A 55 -10.17 12.21 -4.07
CA GLU A 55 -11.19 13.24 -4.26
C GLU A 55 -11.30 14.15 -3.04
N ARG A 56 -11.43 13.58 -1.83
CA ARG A 56 -11.49 14.36 -0.59
C ARG A 56 -10.24 15.21 -0.37
N ARG A 57 -9.05 14.67 -0.63
CA ARG A 57 -7.80 15.42 -0.52
C ARG A 57 -7.72 16.55 -1.54
N LEU A 58 -8.14 16.30 -2.77
CA LEU A 58 -8.14 17.31 -3.83
C LEU A 58 -9.14 18.42 -3.50
N GLN A 59 -10.34 18.09 -3.04
CA GLN A 59 -11.34 19.08 -2.60
C GLN A 59 -10.80 19.97 -1.48
N ALA A 60 -10.11 19.39 -0.49
CA ALA A 60 -9.49 20.16 0.58
C ALA A 60 -8.44 21.15 0.04
N ILE A 61 -7.55 20.68 -0.84
CA ILE A 61 -6.53 21.54 -1.48
C ILE A 61 -7.19 22.66 -2.31
N LEU A 62 -8.22 22.34 -3.09
CA LEU A 62 -8.93 23.34 -3.89
C LEU A 62 -9.63 24.38 -3.03
N ALA A 63 -10.26 23.97 -1.93
CA ALA A 63 -10.89 24.89 -0.98
C ALA A 63 -9.86 25.83 -0.34
N ASP A 64 -8.69 25.30 0.05
CA ASP A 64 -7.59 26.08 0.62
C ASP A 64 -6.99 27.05 -0.42
N CYS A 65 -6.82 26.62 -1.67
CA CYS A 65 -6.20 27.43 -2.72
C CYS A 65 -7.12 28.52 -3.29
N LEU A 66 -8.41 28.24 -3.43
CA LEU A 66 -9.36 29.10 -4.15
C LEU A 66 -10.23 29.96 -3.22
N GLY A 67 -10.13 29.75 -1.91
CA GLY A 67 -11.02 30.36 -0.93
C GLY A 67 -12.40 29.74 -0.97
N GLN A 68 -13.05 29.62 0.19
CA GLN A 68 -14.35 28.98 0.33
C GLN A 68 -15.43 29.73 -0.46
N ARG A 69 -15.69 29.27 -1.68
CA ARG A 69 -16.84 29.61 -2.52
C ARG A 69 -17.24 28.42 -3.39
N LEU A 70 -17.54 27.30 -2.73
CA LEU A 70 -18.38 26.21 -3.24
C LEU A 70 -19.36 25.80 -2.13
#